data_AF-A0A941WF53-F1
#
_entry.id   AF-A0A941WF53-F1
#
_cell.length_a   1.000
_cell.length_b   1.000
_cell.length_c   1.000
_cell.angle_alpha   90.00
_cell.angle_beta   90.00
_cell.angle_gamma   90.00
#
_symmetry.space_group_name_H-M   'P 1'
#
loop_
_entity.id
_entity.type
_entity.pdbx_description
1 polymer ?
#
loop_
_entity_poly.entity_id
_entity_poly.type
_entity_poly.pdbx_seq_one_letter_code
_entity_poly.pdbx_strand_id
1 'polypeptide(L)' 'MLLEKLLKEFNFSTNTFNLEESKLFDQYFERILISKGT' A
#
# COMPACT_ATOMS: atom_id res chain seq x y z
N MET A 1 6.62 3.20 1.98
CA MET A 1 5.26 2.65 2.13
C MET A 1 5.19 1.28 1.48
N LEU A 2 4.30 0.39 1.93
CA LEU A 2 4.13 -0.95 1.31
C LEU A 2 3.73 -0.79 -0.17
N LEU A 3 2.83 0.16 -0.44
CA LEU A 3 2.42 0.50 -1.80
C LEU A 3 3.59 0.84 -2.73
N GLU A 4 4.52 1.71 -2.29
CA GLU A 4 5.68 2.11 -3.09
C GLU A 4 6.58 0.92 -3.46
N LYS A 5 6.76 -0.03 -2.53
CA LYS A 5 7.54 -1.24 -2.77
C LYS A 5 6.87 -2.14 -3.82
N LEU A 6 5.56 -2.33 -3.72
CA LEU A 6 4.79 -3.10 -4.70
C LEU A 6 4.86 -2.46 -6.08
N LEU A 7 4.59 -1.16 -6.19
CA LEU A 7 4.62 -0.46 -7.48
C LEU A 7 5.99 -0.54 -8.14
N LYS A 8 7.07 -0.46 -7.36
CA LYS A 8 8.44 -0.63 -7.85
C LYS A 8 8.69 -2.03 -8.40
N GLU A 9 8.21 -3.08 -7.73
CA GLU A 9 8.32 -4.47 -8.22
C GLU A 9 7.53 -4.69 -9.53
N PHE A 10 6.39 -4.01 -9.69
CA PHE A 10 5.58 -4.06 -10.92
C PHE A 10 6.06 -3.10 -12.02
N ASN A 11 7.21 -2.44 -11.85
CA ASN A 11 7.73 -1.40 -12.75
C ASN A 11 6.74 -0.26 -13.02
N PHE A 12 5.86 0.02 -12.06
CA PHE A 12 4.90 1.10 -12.14
C PHE A 12 5.49 2.38 -11.56
N SER A 13 5.16 3.52 -12.16
CA SER A 13 5.62 4.81 -11.63
C SER A 13 4.90 5.08 -10.31
N THR A 14 5.64 5.41 -9.25
CA THR A 14 5.07 5.81 -7.96
C THR A 14 4.48 7.22 -7.97
N ASN A 15 4.62 7.97 -9.08
CA ASN A 15 4.10 9.33 -9.24
C ASN A 15 2.57 9.41 -9.33
N THR A 16 1.87 8.28 -9.42
CA THR A 16 0.40 8.25 -9.49
C THR A 16 -0.29 8.43 -8.15
N PHE A 17 0.42 8.27 -7.03
CA PHE A 17 -0.19 8.37 -5.70
C PHE A 17 0.45 9.48 -4.88
N ASN A 18 -0.39 10.22 -4.14
CA ASN A 18 0.10 11.16 -3.16
C ASN A 18 0.51 10.43 -1.85
N LEU A 19 1.23 11.13 -0.97
CA LEU A 19 1.73 10.57 0.28
C LEU A 19 0.59 10.13 1.24
N GLU A 20 -0.54 10.83 1.23
CA GLU A 20 -1.69 10.52 2.10
C GLU A 20 -2.45 9.29 1.61
N GLU A 21 -2.69 9.15 0.30
CA GLU A 21 -3.28 7.99 -0.35
C GLU A 21 -2.43 6.73 -0.10
N SER A 22 -1.12 6.87 -0.21
CA SER A 22 -0.19 5.78 0.07
C SER A 22 -0.22 5.35 1.54
N LYS A 23 -0.42 6.28 2.48
CA LYS A 23 -0.65 5.94 3.91
C LYS A 23 -1.99 5.23 4.13
N LEU A 24 -3.06 5.68 3.47
CA LEU A 24 -4.37 5.04 3.57
C LEU A 24 -4.35 3.61 3.05
N PHE A 25 -3.63 3.36 1.95
CA PHE A 25 -3.42 2.01 1.44
C PHE A 25 -2.73 1.12 2.47
N ASP A 26 -1.60 1.56 3.01
CA ASP A 26 -0.84 0.80 4.01
C ASP A 26 -1.72 0.46 5.23
N GLN A 27 -2.49 1.43 5.75
CA GLN A 27 -3.42 1.23 6.86
C GLN A 27 -4.56 0.24 6.53
N TYR A 28 -5.12 0.31 5.33
CA TYR A 28 -6.18 -0.60 4.91
C TYR A 28 -5.65 -2.04 4.77
N PHE A 29 -4.45 -2.19 4.20
CA PHE A 29 -3.81 -3.49 4.01
C PHE A 29 -3.48 -4.17 5.35
N GLU A 30 -2.98 -3.41 6.33
CA GLU A 30 -2.77 -3.89 7.69
C GLU A 30 -4.08 -4.40 8.33
N ARG A 31 -5.20 -3.69 8.11
CA ARG A 31 -6.52 -4.13 8.61
C ARG A 31 -6.99 -5.44 7.97
N ILE A 32 -6.73 -5.64 6.67
CA ILE A 32 -7.07 -6.91 6.00
C ILE A 32 -6.27 -8.07 6.61
N LEU A 33 -4.98 -7.86 6.90
CA LEU A 33 -4.14 -8.86 7.54
C LEU A 33 -4.66 -9.24 8.93
N ILE A 34 -5.11 -8.26 9.72
CA ILE A 34 -5.69 -8.50 11.06
C ILE A 34 -6.98 -9.32 10.98
N SER A 35 -7.84 -9.06 9.98
CA SER A 35 -9.10 -9.79 9.80
C SER A 35 -8.92 -11.26 9.39
N LYS A 36 -7.75 -11.65 8.86
CA LYS A 36 -7.48 -13.02 8.41
C LYS A 36 -6.93 -13.91 9.54
N GLY A 37 -6.64 -13.34 10.70
CA GLY A 37 -6.09 -14.01 11.89
C GLY A 37 -7.09 -14.32 13.00
N THR A 38 -8.39 -14.08 12.79
CA THR A 38 -9.52 -14.48 13.65
C THR A 38 -10.38 -15.50 12.94
#